data_AF-A0A6M3JML1-F1
#
_entry.id   AF-A0A6M3JML1-F1
#
_cell.length_a   1.000
_cell.length_b   1.000
_cell.length_c   1.000
_cell.angle_alpha   90.00
_cell.angle_beta   90.00
_cell.angle_gamma   90.00
#
_symmetry.space_group_name_H-M   'P 1'
#
loop_
_entity.id
_entity.type
_entity.pdbx_description
1 polymer ?
#
loop_
_entity_poly.entity_id
_entity_poly.type
_entity_poly.pdbx_seq_one_letter_code
_entity_poly.pdbx_strand_id
1 'polypeptide(L)'
;MEHLNLRAVRAAYIHHVKAGGERAILPPPEPHTGRSKLYASDLGGCHRKAMLRATDAKKRPVLPETDDNKTMKFFVGDTVHDLTYYALEWAGLLVCCEERVEFPSPMGGRLDCIYYDHVADLFVLWDGKTCRSNQLSDYRFELPKPEGVAQISGYADRVEHDICCLEYIDQAGTNSPEPCFFIAEPGYSNAEIDQLFAELSALPDLPPILPLAIKKHYKMPRKRKKESWQDFNERKRREQGMLSWLGLKVDWRCEWCDYAWESCTPLDAEEVRLAEVQKDGSLVLTAEGRKHEAEIERMV
;
A
#
# COMPACT_ATOMS: atom_id res chain seq x y z
N MET A 1 -14.15 -7.48 -20.28
CA MET A 1 -15.22 -8.00 -19.42
C MET A 1 -15.73 -6.82 -18.62
N GLU A 2 -17.03 -6.61 -18.58
CA GLU A 2 -17.62 -5.57 -17.72
C GLU A 2 -17.71 -6.13 -16.30
N HIS A 3 -17.37 -5.32 -15.31
CA HIS A 3 -17.39 -5.69 -13.90
C HIS A 3 -18.31 -4.76 -13.13
N LEU A 4 -18.80 -5.23 -11.98
CA LEU A 4 -19.58 -4.42 -11.04
C LEU A 4 -18.84 -3.14 -10.65
N ASN A 5 -19.49 -1.99 -10.82
CA ASN A 5 -18.93 -0.72 -10.39
C ASN A 5 -19.20 -0.48 -8.88
N LEU A 6 -18.23 -0.83 -8.03
CA LEU A 6 -18.30 -0.65 -6.57
C LEU A 6 -18.55 0.81 -6.14
N ARG A 7 -18.11 1.80 -6.93
CA ARG A 7 -18.42 3.21 -6.66
C ARG A 7 -19.92 3.49 -6.84
N ALA A 8 -20.52 2.97 -7.89
CA ALA A 8 -21.96 3.12 -8.13
C ALA A 8 -22.78 2.45 -7.01
N VAL A 9 -22.37 1.25 -6.57
CA VAL A 9 -23.01 0.52 -5.47
C VAL A 9 -22.95 1.32 -4.16
N ARG A 10 -21.76 1.82 -3.77
CA ARG A 10 -21.60 2.68 -2.58
C ARG A 10 -22.44 3.96 -2.67
N ALA A 11 -22.46 4.62 -3.83
CA ALA A 11 -23.24 5.84 -4.04
C ALA A 11 -24.75 5.56 -3.88
N ALA A 12 -25.25 4.48 -4.47
CA ALA A 12 -26.64 4.06 -4.33
C ALA A 12 -27.01 3.79 -2.86
N TYR A 13 -26.15 3.07 -2.13
CA TYR A 13 -26.36 2.82 -0.70
C TYR A 13 -26.39 4.12 0.13
N ILE A 14 -25.46 5.05 -0.09
CA ILE A 14 -25.49 6.36 0.59
C ILE A 14 -26.80 7.10 0.31
N HIS A 15 -27.28 7.08 -0.93
CA HIS A 15 -28.55 7.70 -1.30
C HIS A 15 -29.74 7.03 -0.60
N HIS A 16 -29.77 5.70 -0.53
CA HIS A 16 -30.77 4.93 0.22
C HIS A 16 -30.82 5.33 1.69
N VAL A 17 -29.68 5.34 2.38
CA VAL A 17 -29.61 5.72 3.80
C VAL A 17 -30.02 7.18 4.01
N LYS A 18 -29.61 8.10 3.14
CA LYS A 18 -30.01 9.52 3.22
C LYS A 18 -31.51 9.73 2.99
N ALA A 19 -32.17 8.85 2.24
CA ALA A 19 -33.61 8.88 2.04
C ALA A 19 -34.41 8.28 3.21
N GLY A 20 -33.74 7.89 4.31
CA GLY A 20 -34.37 7.27 5.47
C GLY A 20 -34.49 5.75 5.37
N GLY A 21 -33.84 5.13 4.39
CA GLY A 21 -33.74 3.68 4.30
C GLY A 21 -32.96 3.07 5.46
N GLU A 22 -33.30 1.83 5.79
CA GLU A 22 -32.61 1.07 6.84
C GLU A 22 -31.15 0.81 6.44
N ARG A 23 -30.25 0.88 7.44
CA ARG A 23 -28.83 0.54 7.26
C ARG A 23 -28.69 -0.97 7.20
N ALA A 24 -27.80 -1.45 6.34
CA ALA A 24 -27.42 -2.85 6.36
C ALA A 24 -26.80 -3.22 7.71
N ILE A 25 -27.00 -4.47 8.15
CA ILE A 25 -26.44 -5.02 9.38
C ILE A 25 -25.37 -6.01 8.95
N LEU A 26 -24.12 -5.73 9.29
CA LEU A 26 -23.03 -6.66 9.03
C LEU A 26 -22.99 -7.72 10.14
N PRO A 27 -22.55 -8.96 9.82
CA PRO A 27 -22.21 -9.92 10.84
C PRO A 27 -21.12 -9.33 11.76
N PRO A 28 -21.16 -9.60 13.07
CA PRO A 28 -20.10 -9.14 13.96
C PRO A 28 -18.77 -9.76 13.51
N PRO A 29 -17.68 -8.97 13.47
CA PRO A 29 -16.39 -9.52 13.10
C PRO A 29 -15.99 -10.60 14.10
N GLU A 30 -15.39 -11.68 13.62
CA GLU A 30 -14.89 -12.71 14.52
C GLU A 30 -13.88 -12.09 15.51
N PRO A 31 -13.96 -12.42 16.81
CA PRO A 31 -13.02 -11.89 17.79
C PRO A 31 -11.60 -12.30 17.42
N HIS A 32 -10.63 -11.39 17.61
CA HIS A 32 -9.21 -11.68 17.42
C HIS A 32 -8.71 -12.68 18.47
N THR A 33 -8.93 -13.97 18.23
CA THR A 33 -8.49 -15.08 19.07
C THR A 33 -7.06 -15.49 18.67
N GLY A 34 -6.10 -14.67 19.09
CA GLY A 34 -4.67 -14.88 18.85
C GLY A 34 -4.02 -13.66 18.21
N ARG A 35 -3.00 -13.12 18.88
CA ARG A 35 -2.14 -12.10 18.28
C ARG A 35 -1.12 -12.82 17.39
N SER A 36 -1.47 -12.95 16.11
CA SER A 36 -0.48 -13.32 15.09
C SER A 36 0.67 -12.32 15.17
N LYS A 37 1.89 -12.82 15.17
CA LYS A 37 3.10 -11.99 15.29
C LYS A 37 3.49 -11.39 13.95
N LEU A 38 3.09 -12.05 12.87
CA LEU A 38 3.27 -11.67 11.49
C LEU A 38 1.92 -11.69 10.77
N TYR A 39 1.76 -10.83 9.78
CA TYR A 39 0.52 -10.71 9.01
C TYR A 39 0.76 -10.90 7.52
N ALA A 40 -0.25 -11.33 6.76
CA ALA A 40 -0.16 -11.39 5.29
C ALA A 40 0.25 -10.04 4.66
N SER A 41 -0.13 -8.92 5.29
CA SER A 41 0.32 -7.57 4.90
C SER A 41 1.82 -7.30 5.10
N ASP A 42 2.54 -8.18 5.80
CA ASP A 42 3.99 -8.11 5.96
C ASP A 42 4.74 -8.74 4.76
N LEU A 43 4.09 -9.55 3.91
CA LEU A 43 4.70 -10.28 2.79
C LEU A 43 5.45 -9.41 1.78
N GLY A 44 4.88 -8.27 1.39
CA GLY A 44 5.58 -7.29 0.55
C GLY A 44 6.02 -6.04 1.31
N GLY A 45 5.93 -6.09 2.64
CA GLY A 45 6.26 -4.98 3.53
C GLY A 45 7.75 -4.87 3.85
N CYS A 46 8.05 -4.13 4.91
CA CYS A 46 9.40 -4.03 5.45
C CYS A 46 9.73 -5.29 6.29
N HIS A 47 10.61 -6.18 5.81
CA HIS A 47 10.99 -7.39 6.56
C HIS A 47 11.52 -7.06 7.97
N ARG A 48 12.27 -5.97 8.14
CA ARG A 48 12.74 -5.51 9.45
C ARG A 48 11.61 -5.11 10.39
N LYS A 49 10.54 -4.48 9.87
CA LYS A 49 9.34 -4.14 10.65
C LYS A 49 8.59 -5.40 11.07
N ALA A 50 8.43 -6.34 10.15
CA ALA A 50 7.83 -7.65 10.42
C ALA A 50 8.59 -8.36 11.56
N MET A 51 9.93 -8.38 11.48
CA MET A 51 10.78 -8.93 12.54
C MET A 51 10.64 -8.24 13.88
N LEU A 52 10.73 -6.91 13.90
CA LEU A 52 10.60 -6.14 15.13
C LEU A 52 9.23 -6.37 15.81
N ARG A 53 8.18 -6.60 15.01
CA ARG A 53 6.88 -7.04 15.52
C ARG A 53 6.94 -8.46 16.09
N ALA A 54 7.54 -9.40 15.36
CA ALA A 54 7.61 -10.79 15.77
C ALA A 54 8.41 -11.01 17.07
N THR A 55 9.45 -10.20 17.29
CA THR A 55 10.27 -10.22 18.51
C THR A 55 9.72 -9.36 19.64
N ASP A 56 8.50 -8.83 19.53
CA ASP A 56 7.89 -7.93 20.52
C ASP A 56 8.78 -6.72 20.88
N ALA A 57 9.54 -6.21 19.90
CA ALA A 57 10.46 -5.11 20.11
C ALA A 57 9.71 -3.86 20.57
N LYS A 58 10.35 -3.08 21.45
CA LYS A 58 9.75 -1.87 22.02
C LYS A 58 9.50 -0.83 20.91
N LYS A 59 8.26 -0.35 20.81
CA LYS A 59 7.93 0.77 19.92
C LYS A 59 8.55 2.07 20.42
N ARG A 60 8.93 2.96 19.49
CA ARG A 60 9.32 4.34 19.80
C ARG A 60 8.11 5.07 20.41
N PRO A 61 8.35 6.00 21.35
CA PRO A 61 7.32 6.97 21.70
C PRO A 61 6.91 7.71 20.43
N VAL A 62 5.63 7.66 20.09
CA VAL A 62 5.06 8.43 18.98
C VAL A 62 4.70 9.81 19.54
N LEU A 63 5.10 10.88 18.86
CA LEU A 63 4.64 12.23 19.22
C LEU A 63 3.10 12.28 19.12
N PRO A 64 2.38 12.94 20.05
CA PRO A 64 0.91 12.96 20.04
C PRO A 64 0.30 13.32 18.68
N GLU A 65 0.83 14.34 18.01
CA GLU A 65 0.39 14.78 16.68
C GLU A 65 0.57 13.70 15.59
N THR A 66 1.61 12.88 15.70
CA THR A 66 1.84 11.76 14.78
C THR A 66 0.87 10.63 15.04
N ASP A 67 0.51 10.41 16.31
CA ASP A 67 -0.46 9.40 16.73
C ASP A 67 -1.88 9.76 16.29
N ASP A 68 -2.28 11.02 16.46
CA ASP A 68 -3.56 11.55 15.97
C ASP A 68 -3.69 11.41 14.45
N ASN A 69 -2.64 11.80 13.70
CA ASN A 69 -2.63 11.67 12.25
C ASN A 69 -2.72 10.19 11.79
N LYS A 70 -2.07 9.28 12.51
CA LYS A 70 -2.18 7.84 12.24
C LYS A 70 -3.59 7.33 12.54
N THR A 71 -4.14 7.70 13.69
CA THR A 71 -5.49 7.33 14.11
C THR A 71 -6.53 7.79 13.10
N MET A 72 -6.45 9.05 12.66
CA MET A 72 -7.33 9.57 11.62
C MET A 72 -7.18 8.85 10.28
N LYS A 73 -5.94 8.50 9.89
CA LYS A 73 -5.67 7.73 8.67
C LYS A 73 -6.35 6.36 8.72
N PHE A 74 -6.25 5.64 9.83
CA PHE A 74 -6.89 4.34 10.01
C PHE A 74 -8.40 4.47 10.05
N PHE A 75 -8.94 5.42 10.83
CA PHE A 75 -10.37 5.68 10.90
C PHE A 75 -11.01 5.93 9.52
N VAL A 76 -10.36 6.74 8.67
CA VAL A 76 -10.83 6.98 7.29
C VAL A 76 -10.74 5.69 6.45
N GLY A 77 -9.68 4.90 6.63
CA GLY A 77 -9.54 3.58 6.00
C GLY A 77 -10.71 2.66 6.34
N ASP A 78 -10.92 2.44 7.63
CA ASP A 78 -11.95 1.55 8.17
C ASP A 78 -13.34 2.01 7.76
N THR A 79 -13.62 3.32 7.75
CA THR A 79 -14.90 3.87 7.29
C THR A 79 -15.19 3.54 5.82
N VAL A 80 -14.17 3.53 4.97
CA VAL A 80 -14.31 3.21 3.55
C VAL A 80 -14.55 1.71 3.35
N HIS A 81 -13.86 0.87 4.13
CA HIS A 81 -14.09 -0.58 4.16
C HIS A 81 -15.52 -0.88 4.60
N ASP A 82 -15.93 -0.37 5.76
CA ASP A 82 -17.28 -0.50 6.30
C ASP A 82 -18.35 -0.09 5.28
N LEU A 83 -18.20 1.09 4.67
CA LEU A 83 -19.13 1.57 3.64
C LEU A 83 -19.25 0.60 2.47
N THR A 84 -18.14 -0.02 2.06
CA THR A 84 -18.13 -0.99 0.97
C THR A 84 -18.86 -2.26 1.38
N TYR A 85 -18.60 -2.78 2.58
CA TYR A 85 -19.28 -3.96 3.12
C TYR A 85 -20.78 -3.73 3.23
N TYR A 86 -21.21 -2.62 3.85
CA TYR A 86 -22.63 -2.28 3.97
C TYR A 86 -23.33 -2.13 2.62
N ALA A 87 -22.65 -1.54 1.64
CA ALA A 87 -23.23 -1.33 0.31
C ALA A 87 -23.38 -2.66 -0.46
N LEU A 88 -22.40 -3.57 -0.33
CA LEU A 88 -22.47 -4.91 -0.89
C LEU A 88 -23.53 -5.78 -0.21
N GLU A 89 -23.62 -5.73 1.12
CA GLU A 89 -24.64 -6.43 1.91
C GLU A 89 -26.05 -5.94 1.54
N TRP A 90 -26.25 -4.62 1.49
CA TRP A 90 -27.51 -4.02 1.07
C TRP A 90 -27.94 -4.46 -0.34
N ALA A 91 -26.97 -4.66 -1.23
CA ALA A 91 -27.22 -5.13 -2.60
C ALA A 91 -27.39 -6.67 -2.69
N GLY A 92 -27.20 -7.42 -1.59
CA GLY A 92 -27.22 -8.88 -1.59
C GLY A 92 -26.04 -9.51 -2.34
N LEU A 93 -24.90 -8.82 -2.41
CA LEU A 93 -23.70 -9.22 -3.16
C LEU A 93 -22.54 -9.64 -2.26
N LEU A 94 -22.57 -9.31 -0.98
CA LEU A 94 -21.52 -9.67 -0.03
C LEU A 94 -21.58 -11.17 0.27
N VAL A 95 -20.43 -11.85 0.15
CA VAL A 95 -20.30 -13.27 0.52
C VAL A 95 -19.74 -13.38 1.93
N CYS A 96 -18.59 -12.75 2.18
CA CYS A 96 -18.00 -12.61 3.50
C CYS A 96 -17.16 -11.32 3.60
N CYS A 97 -16.94 -10.83 4.81
CA CYS A 97 -16.03 -9.73 5.10
C CYS A 97 -15.29 -9.97 6.40
N GLU A 98 -14.08 -9.43 6.52
CA GLU A 98 -13.29 -9.49 7.75
C GLU A 98 -13.03 -10.93 8.25
N GLU A 99 -13.04 -11.90 7.33
CA GLU A 99 -12.86 -13.32 7.64
C GLU A 99 -11.38 -13.62 7.91
N ARG A 100 -11.13 -14.44 8.94
CA ARG A 100 -9.79 -14.86 9.29
C ARG A 100 -9.28 -15.87 8.26
N VAL A 101 -8.11 -15.59 7.71
CA VAL A 101 -7.40 -16.52 6.83
C VAL A 101 -6.31 -17.22 7.63
N GLU A 102 -6.32 -18.55 7.62
CA GLU A 102 -5.33 -19.35 8.33
C GLU A 102 -4.00 -19.42 7.59
N PHE A 103 -2.92 -19.09 8.30
CA PHE A 103 -1.55 -19.20 7.80
C PHE A 103 -0.72 -20.07 8.75
N PRO A 104 0.40 -20.65 8.28
CA PRO A 104 1.36 -21.30 9.16
C PRO A 104 1.79 -20.36 10.30
N SER A 105 1.76 -20.85 11.53
CA SER A 105 2.21 -20.10 12.71
C SER A 105 3.66 -19.60 12.51
N PRO A 106 3.98 -18.34 12.85
CA PRO A 106 3.20 -17.41 13.68
C PRO A 106 2.37 -16.38 12.87
N MET A 107 2.07 -16.69 11.61
CA MET A 107 1.38 -15.78 10.71
C MET A 107 -0.14 -15.84 10.85
N GLY A 108 -0.80 -14.74 10.49
CA GLY A 108 -2.24 -14.71 10.34
C GLY A 108 -2.66 -13.61 9.38
N GLY A 109 -3.93 -13.59 9.02
CA GLY A 109 -4.45 -12.53 8.17
C GLY A 109 -5.94 -12.43 8.28
N ARG A 110 -6.43 -11.31 7.76
CA ARG A 110 -7.85 -11.04 7.62
C ARG A 110 -8.05 -10.42 6.26
N LEU A 111 -8.87 -11.06 5.44
CA LEU A 111 -9.27 -10.50 4.15
C LEU A 111 -10.26 -9.35 4.39
N ASP A 112 -10.31 -8.40 3.46
CA ASP A 112 -11.29 -7.32 3.53
C ASP A 112 -12.69 -7.88 3.20
N CYS A 113 -12.93 -8.32 1.96
CA CYS A 113 -14.15 -9.08 1.64
C CYS A 113 -14.04 -9.97 0.39
N ILE A 114 -14.99 -10.90 0.28
CA ILE A 114 -15.35 -11.59 -0.96
C ILE A 114 -16.77 -11.16 -1.34
N TYR A 115 -16.97 -10.82 -2.61
CA TYR A 115 -18.30 -10.49 -3.13
C TYR A 115 -18.57 -11.18 -4.46
N TYR A 116 -19.85 -11.36 -4.78
CA TYR A 116 -20.29 -11.92 -6.05
C TYR A 116 -20.57 -10.79 -7.06
N ASP A 117 -19.79 -10.76 -8.14
CA ASP A 117 -20.01 -9.87 -9.27
C ASP A 117 -21.04 -10.48 -10.22
N HIS A 118 -22.32 -10.17 -9.98
CA HIS A 118 -23.42 -10.67 -10.82
C HIS A 118 -23.37 -10.21 -12.29
N VAL A 119 -22.59 -9.17 -12.63
CA VAL A 119 -22.44 -8.70 -14.02
C VAL A 119 -21.50 -9.62 -14.79
N ALA A 120 -20.43 -10.05 -14.13
CA ALA A 120 -19.41 -10.91 -14.72
C ALA A 120 -19.61 -12.40 -14.40
N ASP A 121 -20.54 -12.74 -13.50
CA ASP A 121 -20.82 -14.11 -13.00
C ASP A 121 -19.59 -14.75 -12.33
N LEU A 122 -19.03 -14.05 -11.34
CA LEU A 122 -17.80 -14.49 -10.68
C LEU A 122 -17.63 -13.95 -9.25
N PHE A 123 -16.90 -14.71 -8.43
CA PHE A 123 -16.48 -14.36 -7.09
C PHE A 123 -15.20 -13.53 -7.10
N VAL A 124 -15.25 -12.38 -6.44
CA VAL A 124 -14.15 -11.42 -6.39
C VAL A 124 -13.62 -11.35 -4.97
N LEU A 125 -12.37 -11.76 -4.78
CA LEU A 125 -11.59 -11.44 -3.58
C LEU A 125 -11.14 -9.99 -3.68
N TRP A 126 -11.65 -9.13 -2.79
CA TRP A 126 -11.40 -7.70 -2.81
C TRP A 126 -10.51 -7.29 -1.64
N ASP A 127 -9.54 -6.42 -1.92
CA ASP A 127 -8.72 -5.73 -0.93
C ASP A 127 -8.67 -4.23 -1.26
N GLY A 128 -9.14 -3.43 -0.31
CA GLY A 128 -9.33 -1.99 -0.41
C GLY A 128 -8.15 -1.22 0.17
N LYS A 129 -7.54 -0.35 -0.63
CA LYS A 129 -6.43 0.51 -0.20
C LYS A 129 -6.83 1.98 -0.20
N THR A 130 -6.80 2.62 0.96
CA THR A 130 -6.94 4.09 1.02
C THR A 130 -5.59 4.78 0.77
N CYS A 131 -5.62 5.80 -0.07
CA CYS A 131 -4.43 6.52 -0.53
C CYS A 131 -4.67 8.04 -0.53
N ARG A 132 -3.59 8.82 -0.50
CA ARG A 132 -3.70 10.28 -0.61
C ARG A 132 -4.00 10.66 -2.06
N SER A 133 -4.69 11.78 -2.27
CA SER A 133 -5.12 12.24 -3.59
C SER A 133 -3.99 12.36 -4.62
N ASN A 134 -2.80 12.76 -4.17
CA ASN A 134 -1.62 12.85 -5.03
C ASN A 134 -1.08 11.48 -5.46
N GLN A 135 -1.33 10.39 -4.71
CA GLN A 135 -0.89 9.04 -5.11
C GLN A 135 -1.63 8.58 -6.37
N LEU A 136 -2.93 8.84 -6.47
CA LEU A 136 -3.71 8.47 -7.66
C LEU A 136 -3.44 9.40 -8.86
N SER A 137 -3.05 10.65 -8.63
CA SER A 137 -2.80 11.61 -9.73
C SER A 137 -1.34 11.65 -10.20
N ASP A 138 -0.39 11.44 -9.30
CA ASP A 138 1.04 11.68 -9.56
C ASP A 138 1.86 10.39 -9.58
N TYR A 139 1.38 9.32 -8.93
CA TYR A 139 2.12 8.06 -8.74
C TYR A 139 1.33 6.81 -9.19
N ARG A 140 0.32 6.97 -10.07
CA ARG A 140 -0.52 5.86 -10.54
C ARG A 140 0.28 4.73 -11.22
N PHE A 141 1.43 5.04 -11.83
CA PHE A 141 2.30 4.05 -12.48
C PHE A 141 3.03 3.14 -11.49
N GLU A 142 3.03 3.47 -10.20
CA GLU A 142 3.58 2.62 -9.12
C GLU A 142 2.50 1.68 -8.54
N LEU A 143 1.30 1.67 -9.14
CA LEU A 143 0.17 0.82 -8.76
C LEU A 143 -0.06 -0.32 -9.78
N PRO A 144 -0.49 -1.51 -9.34
CA PRO A 144 -0.69 -1.87 -7.94
C PRO A 144 0.64 -1.98 -7.20
N LYS A 145 0.65 -1.62 -5.92
CA LYS A 145 1.86 -1.71 -5.13
C LYS A 145 2.24 -3.17 -4.91
N PRO A 146 3.53 -3.55 -5.02
CA PRO A 146 3.97 -4.92 -4.78
C PRO A 146 3.50 -5.49 -3.44
N GLU A 147 3.43 -4.67 -2.38
CA GLU A 147 2.90 -5.10 -1.08
C GLU A 147 1.42 -5.48 -1.10
N GLY A 148 0.59 -4.76 -1.88
CA GLY A 148 -0.83 -5.08 -2.03
C GLY A 148 -1.00 -6.36 -2.84
N VAL A 149 -0.21 -6.53 -3.90
CA VAL A 149 -0.21 -7.76 -4.72
C VAL A 149 0.20 -8.97 -3.89
N ALA A 150 1.27 -8.85 -3.10
CA ALA A 150 1.71 -9.95 -2.23
C ALA A 150 0.67 -10.30 -1.15
N GLN A 151 0.06 -9.29 -0.54
CA GLN A 151 -0.98 -9.50 0.48
C GLN A 151 -2.20 -10.24 -0.10
N ILE A 152 -2.78 -9.73 -1.21
CA ILE A 152 -3.97 -10.35 -1.80
C ILE A 152 -3.67 -11.74 -2.36
N SER A 153 -2.45 -11.96 -2.91
CA SER A 153 -2.03 -13.28 -3.38
C SER A 153 -1.91 -14.29 -2.21
N GLY A 154 -1.46 -13.84 -1.04
CA GLY A 154 -1.44 -14.68 0.17
C GLY A 154 -2.83 -15.12 0.62
N TYR A 155 -3.85 -14.28 0.43
CA TYR A 155 -5.25 -14.63 0.70
C TYR A 155 -5.84 -15.54 -0.38
N ALA A 156 -5.60 -15.22 -1.65
CA ALA A 156 -6.14 -15.93 -2.81
C ALA A 156 -5.92 -17.46 -2.73
N ASP A 157 -4.74 -17.88 -2.30
CA ASP A 157 -4.39 -19.30 -2.14
C ASP A 157 -5.27 -20.06 -1.11
N ARG A 158 -5.98 -19.34 -0.23
CA ARG A 158 -6.63 -19.92 0.95
C ARG A 158 -8.15 -19.74 0.96
N VAL A 159 -8.70 -19.03 -0.02
CA VAL A 159 -10.14 -18.74 -0.09
C VAL A 159 -10.66 -18.95 -1.51
N GLU A 160 -11.93 -19.35 -1.62
CA GLU A 160 -12.58 -19.54 -2.90
C GLU A 160 -12.84 -18.18 -3.58
N HIS A 161 -12.34 -18.04 -4.80
CA HIS A 161 -12.48 -16.84 -5.61
C HIS A 161 -12.19 -17.18 -7.09
N ASP A 162 -12.70 -16.37 -8.01
CA ASP A 162 -12.37 -16.46 -9.44
C ASP A 162 -11.30 -15.43 -9.83
N ILE A 163 -11.38 -14.21 -9.26
CA ILE A 163 -10.43 -13.14 -9.50
C ILE A 163 -10.12 -12.36 -8.23
N CYS A 164 -8.96 -11.71 -8.23
CA CYS A 164 -8.53 -10.78 -7.18
C CYS A 164 -8.74 -9.33 -7.63
N CYS A 165 -9.16 -8.44 -6.74
CA CYS A 165 -9.34 -7.01 -7.01
C CYS A 165 -8.62 -6.17 -5.95
N LEU A 166 -7.66 -5.34 -6.39
CA LEU A 166 -7.09 -4.28 -5.58
C LEU A 166 -7.72 -2.93 -5.95
N GLU A 167 -8.51 -2.37 -5.06
CA GLU A 167 -9.15 -1.05 -5.27
C GLU A 167 -8.40 0.05 -4.50
N TYR A 168 -7.95 1.09 -5.21
CA TYR A 168 -7.33 2.25 -4.56
C TYR A 168 -8.31 3.44 -4.47
N ILE A 169 -8.58 3.87 -3.24
CA ILE A 169 -9.60 4.88 -2.91
C ILE A 169 -8.93 6.14 -2.34
N ASP A 170 -9.25 7.30 -2.90
CA ASP A 170 -8.74 8.59 -2.44
C ASP A 170 -9.40 9.01 -1.11
N GLN A 171 -8.59 9.25 -0.08
CA GLN A 171 -9.04 9.73 1.23
C GLN A 171 -9.79 11.07 1.17
N ALA A 172 -9.47 11.94 0.21
CA ALA A 172 -10.11 13.26 0.11
C ALA A 172 -11.43 13.24 -0.67
N GLY A 173 -11.78 12.13 -1.33
CA GLY A 173 -12.95 12.05 -2.22
C GLY A 173 -12.94 13.07 -3.37
N THR A 174 -11.80 13.72 -3.63
CA THR A 174 -11.67 14.84 -4.59
C THR A 174 -11.34 14.37 -6.00
N ASN A 175 -10.69 13.22 -6.15
CA ASN A 175 -10.56 12.56 -7.44
C ASN A 175 -11.68 11.54 -7.62
N SER A 176 -12.23 11.46 -8.83
CA SER A 176 -13.08 10.33 -9.20
C SER A 176 -12.33 9.05 -8.85
N PRO A 177 -12.87 8.15 -8.01
CA PRO A 177 -12.33 6.80 -7.88
C PRO A 177 -12.18 6.23 -9.28
N GLU A 178 -10.98 5.76 -9.59
CA GLU A 178 -10.70 4.49 -10.29
C GLU A 178 -9.22 4.47 -10.67
N PRO A 179 -8.45 3.71 -9.88
CA PRO A 179 -8.00 2.45 -10.47
C PRO A 179 -8.32 1.27 -9.56
N CYS A 180 -9.26 0.45 -10.03
CA CYS A 180 -9.35 -0.96 -9.65
C CYS A 180 -8.37 -1.75 -10.52
N PHE A 181 -7.57 -2.60 -9.90
CA PHE A 181 -6.71 -3.54 -10.60
C PHE A 181 -7.25 -4.93 -10.38
N PHE A 182 -7.88 -5.47 -11.43
CA PHE A 182 -8.28 -6.87 -11.44
C PHE A 182 -7.07 -7.71 -11.82
N ILE A 183 -6.74 -8.65 -10.95
CA ILE A 183 -5.66 -9.60 -11.13
C ILE A 183 -6.34 -10.95 -11.40
N ALA A 184 -6.25 -11.41 -12.65
CA ALA A 184 -6.87 -12.67 -13.08
C ALA A 184 -6.17 -13.89 -12.48
N GLU A 185 -4.88 -13.76 -12.14
CA GLU A 185 -4.09 -14.79 -11.46
C GLU A 185 -3.34 -14.12 -10.30
N PRO A 186 -3.23 -14.74 -9.12
CA PRO A 186 -2.42 -14.21 -8.02
C PRO A 186 -1.02 -13.83 -8.53
N GLY A 187 -0.56 -12.62 -8.21
CA GLY A 187 0.71 -12.10 -8.74
C GLY A 187 1.95 -12.86 -8.27
N TYR A 188 1.78 -13.82 -7.36
CA TYR A 188 2.77 -14.76 -6.86
C TYR A 188 2.16 -16.15 -6.85
N SER A 189 2.95 -17.15 -7.22
CA SER A 189 2.59 -18.56 -7.06
C SER A 189 2.58 -18.97 -5.59
N ASN A 190 1.89 -20.08 -5.29
CA ASN A 190 1.83 -20.64 -3.93
C ASN A 190 3.24 -20.93 -3.38
N ALA A 191 4.14 -21.44 -4.21
CA ALA A 191 5.51 -21.72 -3.82
C ALA A 191 6.29 -20.44 -3.47
N GLU A 192 6.07 -19.33 -4.19
CA GLU A 192 6.69 -18.04 -3.88
C GLU A 192 6.13 -17.45 -2.59
N ILE A 193 4.82 -17.56 -2.36
CA ILE A 193 4.17 -17.12 -1.12
C ILE A 193 4.69 -17.93 0.08
N ASP A 194 4.74 -19.25 -0.04
CA ASP A 194 5.28 -20.13 1.00
C ASP A 194 6.76 -19.88 1.25
N GLN A 195 7.54 -19.58 0.21
CA GLN A 195 8.93 -19.18 0.37
C GLN A 195 9.05 -17.86 1.12
N LEU A 196 8.27 -16.82 0.77
CA LEU A 196 8.28 -15.54 1.50
C LEU A 196 7.89 -15.74 2.97
N PHE A 197 6.93 -16.63 3.25
CA PHE A 197 6.56 -16.99 4.61
C PHE A 197 7.69 -17.72 5.36
N ALA A 198 8.35 -18.68 4.70
CA ALA A 198 9.49 -19.39 5.27
C ALA A 198 10.65 -18.43 5.54
N GLU A 199 10.94 -17.51 4.63
CA GLU A 199 11.95 -16.47 4.79
C GLU A 199 11.64 -15.60 6.00
N LEU A 200 10.43 -15.02 6.09
CA LEU A 200 10.00 -14.18 7.21
C LEU A 200 10.05 -14.92 8.56
N SER A 201 9.70 -16.21 8.57
CA SER A 201 9.68 -17.05 9.77
C SER A 201 11.07 -17.52 10.19
N ALA A 202 12.01 -17.64 9.24
CA ALA A 202 13.37 -18.12 9.46
C ALA A 202 14.38 -17.00 9.74
N LEU A 203 13.96 -15.72 9.67
CA LEU A 203 14.86 -14.58 9.89
C LEU A 203 15.55 -14.70 11.27
N PRO A 204 16.89 -14.83 11.32
CA PRO A 204 17.66 -14.87 12.56
C PRO A 204 17.75 -13.45 13.18
N ASP A 205 18.56 -13.28 14.24
CA ASP A 205 18.81 -12.02 14.94
C ASP A 205 18.64 -10.77 14.05
N LEU A 206 17.89 -9.81 14.59
CA LEU A 206 17.45 -8.55 13.99
C LEU A 206 18.29 -8.13 12.76
N PRO A 207 17.73 -8.18 11.53
CA PRO A 207 18.52 -7.89 10.33
C PRO A 207 19.14 -6.50 10.45
N PRO A 208 20.38 -6.25 9.98
CA PRO A 208 21.00 -4.93 10.06
C PRO A 208 20.08 -3.86 9.46
N ILE A 209 20.31 -2.59 9.81
CA ILE A 209 19.56 -1.45 9.25
C ILE A 209 19.44 -1.68 7.75
N LEU A 210 18.21 -1.62 7.21
CA LEU A 210 18.00 -1.85 5.79
C LEU A 210 18.97 -0.97 4.99
N PRO A 211 19.58 -1.50 3.92
CA PRO A 211 20.52 -0.74 3.12
C PRO A 211 19.86 0.55 2.67
N LEU A 212 20.63 1.62 2.62
CA LEU A 212 20.17 2.88 2.08
C LEU A 212 19.66 2.65 0.65
N ALA A 213 18.45 3.13 0.37
CA ALA A 213 17.82 2.97 -0.94
C ALA A 213 18.11 4.20 -1.81
N ILE A 214 18.36 3.96 -3.10
CA ILE A 214 18.44 5.03 -4.09
C ILE A 214 17.01 5.52 -4.35
N LYS A 215 16.75 6.78 -3.99
CA LYS A 215 15.49 7.46 -4.26
C LYS A 215 15.62 8.32 -5.50
N LYS A 216 14.69 8.15 -6.44
CA LYS A 216 14.57 8.97 -7.65
C LYS A 216 13.68 10.17 -7.34
N HIS A 217 14.20 11.37 -7.55
CA HIS A 217 13.41 12.60 -7.42
C HIS A 217 13.09 13.14 -8.80
N TYR A 218 11.81 13.37 -9.05
CA TYR A 218 11.36 13.94 -10.31
C TYR A 218 11.01 15.41 -10.15
N LYS A 219 11.36 16.22 -11.15
CA LYS A 219 10.99 17.63 -11.14
C LYS A 219 9.51 17.76 -11.50
N MET A 220 8.68 18.08 -10.51
CA MET A 220 7.27 18.37 -10.77
C MET A 220 7.13 19.75 -11.43
N PRO A 221 6.53 19.85 -12.63
CA PRO A 221 6.29 21.15 -13.24
C PRO A 221 5.32 21.98 -12.38
N ARG A 222 5.71 23.21 -12.06
CA ARG A 222 4.81 24.15 -11.38
C ARG A 222 3.64 24.49 -12.32
N LYS A 223 2.41 24.43 -11.80
CA LYS A 223 1.21 24.89 -12.52
C LYS A 223 1.38 26.36 -12.90
N ARG A 224 1.36 26.68 -14.19
CA ARG A 224 1.32 28.08 -14.65
C ARG A 224 -0.13 28.55 -14.63
N LYS A 225 -0.37 29.79 -14.19
CA LYS A 225 -1.73 30.36 -14.03
C LYS A 225 -2.55 30.49 -15.34
N LYS A 226 -2.01 30.14 -16.52
CA LYS A 226 -2.62 30.41 -17.83
C LYS A 226 -2.66 29.22 -18.79
N GLU A 227 -2.30 28.01 -18.35
CA GLU A 227 -2.40 26.82 -19.20
C GLU A 227 -3.76 26.13 -19.01
N SER A 228 -4.30 25.57 -20.09
CA SER A 228 -5.50 24.74 -19.99
C SER A 228 -5.17 23.45 -19.24
N TRP A 229 -6.19 22.80 -18.67
CA TRP A 229 -5.99 21.56 -17.92
C TRP A 229 -5.47 20.41 -18.80
N GLN A 230 -5.85 20.37 -20.08
CA GLN A 230 -5.33 19.42 -21.06
C GLN A 230 -3.86 19.69 -21.39
N ASP A 231 -3.47 20.95 -21.65
CA ASP A 231 -2.08 21.31 -21.94
C ASP A 231 -1.16 21.06 -20.74
N PHE A 232 -1.66 21.36 -19.52
CA PHE A 232 -0.96 21.03 -18.29
C PHE A 232 -0.69 19.53 -18.22
N ASN A 233 -1.70 18.69 -18.46
CA ASN A 233 -1.55 17.24 -18.36
C ASN A 233 -0.67 16.64 -19.46
N GLU A 234 -0.76 17.15 -20.69
CA GLU A 234 0.07 16.65 -21.78
C GLU A 234 1.54 17.05 -21.58
N ARG A 235 1.79 18.29 -21.12
CA ARG A 235 3.12 18.73 -20.68
C ARG A 235 3.60 17.95 -19.47
N LYS A 236 2.74 17.74 -18.47
CA LYS A 236 3.00 16.92 -17.30
C LYS A 236 3.41 15.51 -17.74
N ARG A 237 2.71 14.88 -18.69
CA ARG A 237 3.10 13.56 -19.26
C ARG A 237 4.42 13.57 -20.01
N ARG A 238 4.76 14.66 -20.72
CA ARG A 238 6.04 14.80 -21.44
C ARG A 238 7.23 15.12 -20.50
N GLU A 239 6.98 15.86 -19.42
CA GLU A 239 7.99 16.28 -18.43
C GLU A 239 8.08 15.31 -17.23
N GLN A 240 7.04 14.51 -16.98
CA GLN A 240 7.02 13.38 -16.03
C GLN A 240 7.93 12.28 -16.58
N GLY A 241 9.09 12.16 -15.96
CA GLY A 241 10.16 11.27 -16.40
C GLY A 241 11.53 11.94 -16.39
N MET A 242 11.59 13.28 -16.32
CA MET A 242 12.85 13.96 -16.07
C MET A 242 13.24 13.79 -14.60
N LEU A 243 13.98 12.71 -14.35
CA LEU A 243 14.78 12.55 -13.14
C LEU A 243 15.52 13.87 -12.90
N SER A 244 15.45 14.38 -11.69
CA SER A 244 16.05 15.66 -11.31
C SER A 244 17.29 15.45 -10.46
N TRP A 245 17.25 14.49 -9.55
CA TRP A 245 18.40 14.06 -8.76
C TRP A 245 18.15 12.66 -8.18
N LEU A 246 19.24 12.00 -7.78
CA LEU A 246 19.24 10.74 -7.03
C LEU A 246 19.65 11.03 -5.59
N GLY A 247 18.83 10.57 -4.65
CA GLY A 247 19.11 10.63 -3.23
C GLY A 247 19.48 9.26 -2.69
N LEU A 248 20.30 9.24 -1.66
CA LEU A 248 20.48 8.11 -0.77
C LEU A 248 19.69 8.41 0.49
N LYS A 249 18.70 7.58 0.77
CA LYS A 249 17.88 7.72 1.96
C LYS A 249 17.67 6.35 2.59
N VAL A 250 17.44 6.32 3.91
CA VAL A 250 16.89 5.13 4.55
C VAL A 250 15.64 4.72 3.78
N ASP A 251 15.55 3.43 3.42
CA ASP A 251 14.43 2.89 2.64
C ASP A 251 13.09 3.36 3.24
N TRP A 252 12.19 3.83 2.38
CA TRP A 252 10.87 4.33 2.79
C TRP A 252 10.07 3.28 3.57
N ARG A 253 10.34 1.99 3.36
CA ARG A 253 9.79 0.88 4.13
C ARG A 253 10.19 0.93 5.61
N CYS A 254 11.32 1.56 5.93
CA CYS A 254 11.81 1.83 7.28
C CYS A 254 11.41 3.22 7.82
N GLU A 255 11.00 4.18 6.96
CA GLU A 255 10.47 5.50 7.37
C GLU A 255 9.20 5.39 8.25
N TRP A 256 8.53 4.24 8.25
CA TRP A 256 7.33 3.96 9.03
C TRP A 256 7.55 2.89 10.11
N CYS A 257 8.81 2.62 10.45
CA CYS A 257 9.16 1.68 11.49
C CYS A 257 8.90 2.32 12.85
N ASP A 258 7.74 1.99 13.44
CA ASP A 258 7.34 2.40 14.80
C ASP A 258 8.24 1.86 15.91
N TYR A 259 9.29 1.12 15.57
CA TYR A 259 10.11 0.36 16.51
C TYR A 259 11.40 1.10 16.86
N ALA A 260 11.69 1.15 18.17
CA ALA A 260 12.90 1.73 18.71
C ALA A 260 13.99 0.67 18.64
N TRP A 261 15.01 0.90 17.83
CA TRP A 261 16.25 0.13 17.93
C TRP A 261 17.43 1.10 17.99
N GLU A 262 18.41 0.79 18.82
CA GLU A 262 19.61 1.60 19.07
C GLU A 262 20.38 1.90 17.78
N SER A 263 20.33 0.97 16.81
CA SER A 263 20.98 1.11 15.52
C SER A 263 20.18 1.91 14.49
N CYS A 264 18.89 2.20 14.69
CA CYS A 264 18.12 2.92 13.68
C CYS A 264 18.55 4.39 13.67
N THR A 265 19.41 4.78 12.72
CA THR A 265 19.72 6.17 12.39
C THR A 265 18.41 6.97 12.36
N PRO A 266 18.35 8.17 12.98
CA PRO A 266 17.12 8.94 13.07
C PRO A 266 16.43 9.10 11.72
N LEU A 267 15.09 9.06 11.74
CA LEU A 267 14.21 9.34 10.60
C LEU A 267 14.51 10.68 9.91
N ASP A 268 15.20 11.55 10.64
CA ASP A 268 15.54 12.92 10.30
C ASP A 268 16.94 13.00 9.65
N ALA A 269 17.58 11.86 9.36
CA ALA A 269 18.81 11.85 8.59
C ALA A 269 18.56 12.56 7.26
N GLU A 270 19.27 13.67 7.04
CA GLU A 270 19.16 14.45 5.82
C GLU A 270 19.39 13.54 4.62
N GLU A 271 18.51 13.66 3.63
CA GLU A 271 18.65 12.89 2.40
C GLU A 271 19.94 13.30 1.69
N VAL A 272 20.83 12.33 1.49
CA VAL A 272 22.14 12.60 0.88
C VAL A 272 21.95 12.63 -0.63
N ARG A 273 22.15 13.79 -1.25
CA ARG A 273 22.12 13.88 -2.72
C ARG A 273 23.33 13.18 -3.30
N LEU A 274 23.12 12.13 -4.08
CA LEU A 274 24.19 11.40 -4.77
C LEU A 274 24.50 11.96 -6.14
N ALA A 275 23.47 12.35 -6.89
CA ALA A 275 23.66 12.81 -8.26
C ALA A 275 22.58 13.80 -8.66
N GLU A 276 22.92 14.73 -9.55
CA GLU A 276 21.98 15.70 -10.11
C GLU A 276 21.92 15.57 -11.63
N VAL A 277 20.72 15.70 -12.19
CA VAL A 277 20.52 15.70 -13.64
C VAL A 277 20.76 17.11 -14.16
N GLN A 278 21.72 17.23 -15.06
CA GLN A 278 22.09 18.47 -15.73
C GLN A 278 21.06 18.84 -16.81
N LYS A 279 21.18 20.06 -17.34
CA LYS A 279 20.25 20.58 -18.37
C LYS A 279 20.27 19.76 -19.67
N ASP A 280 21.36 19.07 -19.95
CA ASP A 280 21.54 18.19 -21.11
C ASP A 280 21.04 16.75 -20.86
N GLY A 281 20.51 16.47 -19.67
CA GLY A 281 20.04 15.14 -19.27
C GLY A 281 21.13 14.23 -18.70
N SER A 282 22.39 14.66 -18.67
CA SER A 282 23.47 13.89 -18.04
C SER A 282 23.31 13.85 -16.51
N LEU A 283 23.64 12.72 -15.91
CA LEU A 283 23.62 12.55 -14.46
C LEU A 283 25.03 12.76 -13.92
N VAL A 284 25.21 13.75 -13.06
CA VAL A 284 26.52 14.12 -12.49
C VAL A 284 26.52 13.86 -11.00
N LEU A 285 27.50 13.07 -10.53
CA LEU A 285 27.67 12.79 -9.11
C LEU A 285 28.01 14.07 -8.33
N THR A 286 27.39 14.23 -7.18
CA THR A 286 27.74 15.25 -6.18
C THR A 286 29.05 14.88 -5.49
N ALA A 287 29.53 15.74 -4.58
CA ALA A 287 30.68 15.40 -3.74
C ALA A 287 30.43 14.16 -2.89
N GLU A 288 29.22 14.00 -2.33
CA GLU A 288 28.84 12.80 -1.56
C GLU A 288 28.66 11.58 -2.47
N GLY A 289 28.07 11.75 -3.66
CA GLY A 289 27.99 10.67 -4.65
C GLY A 289 29.35 10.09 -5.04
N ARG A 290 30.35 10.96 -5.24
CA ARG A 290 31.73 10.54 -5.52
C ARG A 290 32.41 9.85 -4.34
N LYS A 291 32.11 10.25 -3.10
CA LYS A 291 32.63 9.57 -1.91
C LYS A 291 32.10 8.13 -1.83
N HIS A 292 30.80 7.95 -2.04
CA HIS A 292 30.18 6.63 -2.04
C HIS A 292 30.63 5.76 -3.22
N GLU A 293 30.81 6.33 -4.41
CA GLU A 293 31.40 5.62 -5.55
C GLU A 293 32.81 5.09 -5.22
N ALA A 294 33.67 5.93 -4.64
CA ALA A 294 35.02 5.53 -4.22
C ALA A 294 35.02 4.50 -3.07
N GLU A 295 34.01 4.50 -2.19
CA GLU A 295 33.83 3.47 -1.17
C GLU A 295 33.46 2.12 -1.80
N ILE A 296 32.56 2.10 -2.79
CA ILE A 296 32.19 0.89 -3.52
C ILE A 296 33.40 0.33 -4.27
N GLU A 297 34.17 1.17 -4.96
CA GLU A 297 35.40 0.77 -5.67
C GLU A 297 36.46 0.16 -4.73
N ARG A 298 36.47 0.51 -3.44
CA ARG A 298 37.39 -0.09 -2.45
C ARG A 298 36.90 -1.43 -1.90
N MET A 299 35.60 -1.71 -2.02
CA MET A 299 34.99 -2.94 -1.53
C MET A 299 35.00 -4.07 -2.56
N VAL A 300 35.18 -3.73 -3.84
CA VAL A 300 35.34 -4.65 -4.98
C VAL A 300 36.81 -4.96 -5.21
#